data_AF-A0A918HV97-F1
#
_entry.id   AF-A0A918HV97-F1
#
_cell.length_a   1.000
_cell.length_b   1.000
_cell.length_c   1.000
_cell.angle_alpha   90.00
_cell.angle_beta   90.00
_cell.angle_gamma   90.00
#
_symmetry.space_group_name_H-M   'P 1'
#
loop_
_entity.id
_entity.type
_entity.pdbx_description
1 polymer ?
#
loop_
_entity_poly.entity_id
_entity_poly.type
_entity_poly.pdbx_seq_one_letter_code
_entity_poly.pdbx_strand_id
1 'polypeptide(L)'
;MSDPERPTAVEVHEPQPITVHPPAAPIVPAQSPAVPAVASVVLQDGRIVTGYAIEPTKPEPVAAKPPVSRAAVNVALGGVGFLAVCGGLLLLTSFIAALTAFVTQLITLAAVIFGGWIAVQVFTASGPTGGTTVNIRKAVFKRNHFHG
;
A
#
# COMPACT_ATOMS: atom_id res chain seq x y z
N MET A 1 -64.11 92.81 55.96
CA MET A 1 -62.81 93.20 55.42
C MET A 1 -61.79 92.17 55.89
N SER A 2 -61.48 91.21 55.04
CA SER A 2 -60.45 90.18 55.27
C SER A 2 -60.18 89.47 53.94
N ASP A 3 -58.90 89.41 53.59
CA ASP A 3 -58.26 89.07 52.30
C ASP A 3 -58.78 87.83 51.54
N PRO A 4 -58.68 87.81 50.19
CA PRO A 4 -58.72 86.56 49.43
C PRO A 4 -57.40 85.78 49.58
N GLU A 5 -57.54 84.51 49.93
CA GLU A 5 -56.46 83.54 50.14
C GLU A 5 -55.55 83.44 48.90
N ARG A 6 -54.26 83.69 49.09
CA ARG A 6 -53.25 83.66 48.02
C ARG A 6 -53.03 82.20 47.59
N PRO A 7 -53.00 81.85 46.29
CA PRO A 7 -52.77 80.46 45.87
C PRO A 7 -51.40 79.99 46.39
N THR A 8 -51.38 78.83 47.05
CA THR A 8 -50.14 78.17 47.47
C THR A 8 -49.35 77.76 46.22
N ALA A 9 -48.05 78.06 46.22
CA ALA A 9 -47.16 77.73 45.11
C ALA A 9 -47.14 76.20 44.88
N VAL A 10 -47.41 75.77 43.64
CA VAL A 10 -47.30 74.37 43.24
C VAL A 10 -45.82 74.00 43.22
N GLU A 11 -45.44 72.99 44.00
CA GLU A 11 -44.07 72.48 44.04
C GLU A 11 -43.79 71.71 42.75
N VAL A 12 -43.09 72.36 41.81
CA VAL A 12 -42.66 71.74 40.56
C VAL A 12 -41.43 70.90 40.85
N HIS A 13 -41.58 69.58 40.80
CA HIS A 13 -40.46 68.65 40.92
C HIS A 13 -39.65 68.66 39.62
N GLU A 14 -38.46 69.25 39.65
CA GLU A 14 -37.50 69.11 38.56
C GLU A 14 -36.75 67.78 38.69
N PRO A 15 -36.61 67.00 37.61
CA PRO A 15 -35.81 65.79 37.64
C PRO A 15 -34.33 66.14 37.87
N GLN A 16 -33.80 65.76 39.03
CA GLN A 16 -32.39 65.85 39.34
C GLN A 16 -31.59 65.05 38.30
N PRO A 17 -30.63 65.67 37.58
CA PRO A 17 -29.78 64.95 36.63
C PRO A 17 -28.98 63.88 37.37
N ILE A 18 -29.11 62.62 36.95
CA ILE A 18 -28.24 61.55 37.43
C ILE A 18 -26.85 61.84 36.87
N THR A 19 -25.95 62.35 37.71
CA THR A 19 -24.54 62.47 37.38
C THR A 19 -23.98 61.08 37.15
N VAL A 20 -23.70 60.76 35.87
CA VAL A 20 -23.04 59.52 35.48
C VAL A 20 -21.62 59.56 36.04
N HIS A 21 -21.40 58.92 37.18
CA HIS A 21 -20.06 58.74 37.71
C HIS A 21 -19.30 57.78 36.79
N PRO A 22 -18.05 58.12 36.38
CA PRO A 22 -17.22 57.18 35.66
C PRO A 22 -17.03 55.93 36.53
N PRO A 23 -17.29 54.73 35.99
CA PRO A 23 -17.21 53.50 36.77
C PRO A 23 -15.78 53.31 37.27
N ALA A 24 -15.64 53.12 38.59
CA ALA A 24 -14.34 52.94 39.25
C ALA A 24 -13.67 51.60 38.92
N ALA A 25 -14.36 50.72 38.19
CA ALA A 25 -13.86 49.42 37.76
C ALA A 25 -14.35 49.09 36.34
N PRO A 26 -13.57 48.34 35.54
CA PRO A 26 -14.02 47.84 34.25
C PRO A 26 -15.30 47.03 34.40
N ILE A 27 -16.32 47.33 33.60
CA ILE A 27 -17.55 46.53 33.53
C ILE A 27 -17.18 45.21 32.86
N VAL A 28 -17.01 44.16 33.67
CA VAL A 28 -16.77 42.80 33.19
C VAL A 28 -18.13 42.14 32.95
N PRO A 29 -18.38 41.54 31.78
CA PRO A 29 -19.59 40.77 31.55
C PRO A 29 -19.68 39.64 32.59
N ALA A 30 -20.71 39.66 33.43
CA ALA A 30 -21.02 38.54 34.29
C ALA A 30 -21.51 37.38 33.42
N GLN A 31 -20.61 36.49 33.01
CA GLN A 31 -20.97 35.29 32.28
C GLN A 31 -21.63 34.31 33.25
N SER A 32 -22.95 34.13 33.10
CA SER A 32 -23.66 33.00 33.70
C SER A 32 -23.05 31.70 33.19
N PRO A 33 -22.76 30.69 34.04
CA PRO A 33 -22.13 29.44 33.62
C PRO A 33 -23.06 28.55 32.77
N ALA A 34 -24.33 28.92 32.61
CA ALA A 34 -25.27 28.25 31.74
C ALA A 34 -25.32 28.95 30.38
N VAL A 35 -25.03 28.22 29.30
CA VAL A 35 -25.18 28.71 27.93
C VAL A 35 -26.65 29.07 27.70
N PRO A 36 -27.00 30.36 27.51
CA PRO A 36 -28.37 30.76 27.26
C PRO A 36 -28.84 30.18 25.93
N ALA A 37 -29.97 29.47 25.90
CA ALA A 37 -30.53 28.92 24.68
C ALA A 37 -30.82 30.02 23.63
N VAL A 38 -31.11 31.24 24.09
CA VAL A 38 -31.31 32.44 23.27
C VAL A 38 -30.67 33.63 23.96
N ALA A 39 -29.90 34.42 23.22
CA ALA A 39 -29.32 35.68 23.69
C ALA A 39 -29.56 36.78 22.67
N SER A 40 -30.05 37.94 23.12
CA SER A 40 -30.20 39.14 22.28
C SER A 40 -29.23 40.22 22.73
N VAL A 41 -28.58 40.87 21.77
CA VAL A 41 -27.65 41.98 22.01
C VAL A 41 -28.05 43.15 21.12
N VAL A 42 -28.12 44.35 21.71
CA VAL A 42 -28.37 45.61 20.98
C VAL A 42 -27.02 46.17 20.55
N LEU A 43 -26.80 46.33 19.24
CA LEU A 43 -25.62 46.96 18.69
C LEU A 43 -25.68 48.49 18.83
N GLN A 44 -24.52 49.16 18.74
CA GLN A 44 -24.42 50.61 18.87
C GLN A 44 -25.19 51.39 17.78
N ASP A 45 -25.58 50.72 16.70
CA ASP A 45 -26.42 51.26 15.63
C ASP A 45 -27.93 51.05 15.87
N GLY A 46 -28.31 50.55 17.05
CA GLY A 46 -29.70 50.30 17.44
C GLY A 46 -30.28 48.98 16.90
N ARG A 47 -29.51 48.18 16.15
CA ARG A 47 -29.99 46.88 15.66
C ARG A 47 -29.95 45.83 16.76
N ILE A 48 -30.98 44.99 16.82
CA ILE A 48 -31.07 43.86 17.76
C ILE A 48 -30.63 42.60 17.03
N VAL A 49 -29.56 41.95 17.52
CA VAL A 49 -29.09 40.65 17.01
C VAL A 49 -29.47 39.59 18.02
N THR A 50 -30.34 38.66 17.61
CA THR A 50 -30.74 37.50 18.41
C THR A 50 -29.96 36.28 17.95
N GLY A 51 -29.11 35.75 18.82
CA GLY A 51 -28.43 34.48 18.64
C GLY A 51 -29.21 33.34 19.31
N TYR A 52 -29.31 32.21 18.63
CA TYR A 52 -29.79 30.95 19.19
C TYR A 52 -28.58 30.05 19.44
N ALA A 53 -28.51 29.42 20.61
CA ALA A 53 -27.46 28.44 20.88
C ALA A 53 -27.73 27.18 20.06
N ILE A 54 -26.77 26.80 19.22
CA ILE A 54 -26.74 25.47 18.59
C ILE A 54 -26.06 24.57 19.61
N GLU A 55 -26.77 23.54 20.11
CA GLU A 55 -26.13 22.50 20.91
C GLU A 55 -24.94 21.93 20.12
N PRO A 56 -23.73 21.83 20.71
CA PRO A 56 -22.64 21.13 20.06
C PRO A 56 -23.09 19.71 19.79
N THR A 57 -23.30 19.39 18.51
CA THR A 57 -23.62 18.06 18.01
C THR A 57 -22.74 17.05 18.72
N LYS A 58 -23.36 16.25 19.60
CA LYS A 58 -22.74 15.06 20.19
C LYS A 58 -22.23 14.23 18.99
N PRO A 59 -20.91 13.98 18.86
CA PRO A 59 -20.44 13.09 17.83
C PRO A 59 -21.08 11.73 18.11
N GLU A 60 -22.00 11.33 17.26
CA GLU A 60 -22.53 9.98 17.29
C GLU A 60 -21.33 9.04 17.17
N PRO A 61 -21.16 8.04 18.05
CA PRO A 61 -20.02 7.15 17.99
C PRO A 61 -20.09 6.43 16.64
N VAL A 62 -19.27 6.89 15.69
CA VAL A 62 -19.00 6.17 14.45
C VAL A 62 -18.61 4.78 14.89
N ALA A 63 -19.45 3.78 14.56
CA ALA A 63 -19.23 2.39 14.92
C ALA A 63 -17.74 2.09 14.75
N ALA A 64 -17.06 1.81 15.86
CA ALA A 64 -15.61 1.73 15.90
C ALA A 64 -15.16 0.70 14.87
N LYS A 65 -14.64 1.17 13.73
CA LYS A 65 -14.00 0.30 12.76
C LYS A 65 -12.93 -0.46 13.54
N PRO A 66 -12.88 -1.81 13.45
CA PRO A 66 -11.96 -2.58 14.26
C PRO A 66 -10.56 -1.97 14.13
N PRO A 67 -9.81 -1.81 15.23
CA PRO A 67 -8.47 -1.25 15.21
C PRO A 67 -7.55 -2.21 14.45
N VAL A 68 -7.59 -2.17 13.13
CA VAL A 68 -6.62 -2.84 12.28
C VAL A 68 -5.32 -2.08 12.44
N SER A 69 -4.41 -2.68 13.20
CA SER A 69 -3.07 -2.17 13.39
C SER A 69 -2.45 -1.93 12.01
N ARG A 70 -2.10 -0.67 11.70
CA ARG A 70 -1.39 -0.35 10.46
C ARG A 70 -0.07 -1.10 10.37
N ALA A 71 0.55 -1.43 11.50
CA ALA A 71 1.70 -2.31 11.54
C ALA A 71 1.35 -3.72 11.05
N ALA A 72 0.22 -4.30 11.45
CA ALA A 72 -0.24 -5.59 10.96
C ALA A 72 -0.52 -5.57 9.44
N VAL A 73 -1.14 -4.49 8.94
CA VAL A 73 -1.39 -4.32 7.50
C VAL A 73 -0.07 -4.17 6.74
N ASN A 74 0.88 -3.37 7.22
CA ASN A 74 2.18 -3.19 6.58
C ASN A 74 3.04 -4.45 6.64
N VAL A 75 2.95 -5.22 7.71
CA VAL A 75 3.64 -6.52 7.83
C VAL A 75 3.00 -7.56 6.92
N ALA A 76 1.66 -7.59 6.81
CA ALA A 76 0.99 -8.48 5.88
C ALA A 76 1.31 -8.10 4.42
N LEU A 77 1.22 -6.82 4.05
CA LEU A 77 1.48 -6.35 2.70
C LEU A 77 2.98 -6.47 2.34
N GLY A 78 3.87 -6.09 3.27
CA GLY A 78 5.32 -6.15 3.08
C GLY A 78 5.87 -7.57 3.13
N GLY A 79 5.43 -8.39 4.10
CA GLY A 79 5.88 -9.76 4.26
C GLY A 79 5.36 -10.71 3.17
N VAL A 80 4.04 -10.69 2.91
CA VAL A 80 3.45 -11.52 1.84
C VAL A 80 3.88 -11.03 0.47
N GLY A 81 3.96 -9.71 0.26
CA GLY A 81 4.49 -9.14 -0.98
C GLY A 81 5.93 -9.55 -1.24
N PHE A 82 6.80 -9.47 -0.23
CA PHE A 82 8.20 -9.89 -0.36
C PHE A 82 8.34 -11.39 -0.60
N LEU A 83 7.60 -12.24 0.11
CA LEU A 83 7.60 -13.69 -0.13
C LEU A 83 7.08 -14.05 -1.51
N ALA A 84 6.05 -13.36 -2.00
CA ALA A 84 5.53 -13.58 -3.35
C ALA A 84 6.56 -13.19 -4.42
N VAL A 85 7.22 -12.04 -4.28
CA VAL A 85 8.25 -11.59 -5.24
C VAL A 85 9.49 -12.49 -5.17
N CYS A 86 10.00 -12.77 -3.97
CA CYS A 86 11.19 -13.61 -3.78
C CYS A 86 10.93 -15.06 -4.21
N GLY A 87 9.80 -15.63 -3.79
CA GLY A 87 9.37 -16.97 -4.23
C GLY A 87 9.14 -17.03 -5.73
N GLY A 88 8.53 -16.00 -6.32
CA GLY A 88 8.35 -15.89 -7.78
C GLY A 88 9.66 -15.84 -8.54
N LEU A 89 10.64 -15.05 -8.07
CA LEU A 89 11.99 -14.99 -8.65
C LEU A 89 12.71 -16.33 -8.57
N LEU A 90 12.62 -17.03 -7.43
CA LEU A 90 13.22 -18.36 -7.27
C LEU A 90 12.56 -19.39 -8.19
N LEU A 91 11.23 -19.42 -8.26
CA LEU A 91 10.49 -20.32 -9.16
C LEU A 91 10.76 -20.01 -10.64
N LEU A 92 10.83 -18.74 -11.02
CA LEU A 92 11.16 -18.35 -12.39
C LEU A 92 12.58 -18.78 -12.77
N THR A 93 13.55 -18.52 -11.89
CA THR A 93 14.95 -18.89 -12.11
C THR A 93 15.09 -20.41 -12.22
N SER A 94 14.47 -21.16 -11.31
CA SER A 94 14.54 -22.62 -11.32
C SER A 94 13.84 -23.22 -12.55
N PHE A 95 12.71 -22.64 -12.97
CA PHE A 95 12.01 -23.04 -14.18
C PHE A 95 12.87 -22.84 -15.44
N ILE A 96 13.47 -21.67 -15.61
CA ILE A 96 14.35 -21.38 -16.75
C ILE A 96 15.56 -22.31 -16.74
N ALA A 97 16.18 -22.53 -15.57
CA ALA A 97 17.29 -23.45 -15.42
C ALA A 97 16.89 -24.90 -15.80
N ALA A 98 15.74 -25.37 -15.32
CA ALA A 98 15.22 -26.69 -15.65
C ALA A 98 14.92 -26.84 -17.15
N LEU A 99 14.32 -25.83 -17.77
CA LEU A 99 14.03 -25.81 -19.21
C LEU A 99 15.34 -25.86 -20.03
N THR A 100 16.34 -25.06 -19.63
CA THR A 100 17.66 -25.04 -20.27
C THR A 100 18.35 -26.39 -20.13
N ALA A 101 18.31 -27.00 -18.94
CA ALA A 101 18.87 -28.32 -18.69
C ALA A 101 18.18 -29.39 -19.54
N PHE A 102 16.84 -29.38 -19.61
CA PHE A 102 16.07 -30.30 -20.43
C PHE A 102 16.43 -30.18 -21.92
N VAL A 103 16.47 -28.95 -22.46
CA VAL A 103 16.88 -28.72 -23.86
C VAL A 103 18.31 -29.18 -24.10
N THR A 104 19.24 -28.88 -23.18
CA THR A 104 20.64 -29.31 -23.28
C THR A 104 20.76 -30.83 -23.26
N GLN A 105 19.98 -31.52 -22.42
CA GLN A 105 19.91 -32.97 -22.37
C GLN A 105 19.38 -33.55 -23.69
N LEU A 106 18.34 -32.98 -24.28
CA LEU A 106 17.84 -33.40 -25.59
C LEU A 106 18.88 -33.23 -26.70
N ILE A 107 19.58 -32.08 -26.71
CA ILE A 107 20.67 -31.84 -27.66
C ILE A 107 21.80 -32.84 -27.46
N THR A 108 22.20 -33.10 -26.21
CA THR A 108 23.25 -34.07 -25.87
C THR A 108 22.86 -35.48 -26.29
N LEU A 109 21.61 -35.88 -26.02
CA LEU A 109 21.07 -37.17 -26.45
C LEU A 109 21.11 -37.30 -27.97
N ALA A 110 20.64 -36.29 -28.70
CA ALA A 110 20.70 -36.29 -30.16
C ALA A 110 22.14 -36.39 -30.66
N ALA A 111 23.06 -35.60 -30.09
CA ALA A 111 24.47 -35.62 -30.45
C ALA A 111 25.12 -37.01 -30.24
N VAL A 112 24.78 -37.70 -29.15
CA VAL A 112 25.29 -39.06 -28.88
C VAL A 112 24.71 -40.07 -29.86
N ILE A 113 23.41 -40.01 -30.16
CA ILE A 113 22.78 -40.91 -31.13
C ILE A 113 23.40 -40.71 -32.52
N PHE A 114 23.48 -39.47 -32.99
CA PHE A 114 24.07 -39.14 -34.28
C PHE A 114 25.57 -39.45 -34.33
N GLY A 115 26.33 -39.05 -33.31
CA GLY A 115 27.76 -39.33 -33.20
C GLY A 115 28.06 -40.82 -33.16
N GLY A 116 27.27 -41.59 -32.41
CA GLY A 116 27.36 -43.05 -32.35
C GLY A 116 27.06 -43.70 -33.69
N TRP A 117 26.01 -43.26 -34.41
CA TRP A 117 25.69 -43.75 -35.75
C TRP A 117 26.83 -43.48 -36.75
N ILE A 118 27.38 -42.26 -36.77
CA ILE A 118 28.52 -41.91 -37.62
C ILE A 118 29.76 -42.71 -37.23
N ALA A 119 30.02 -42.89 -35.93
CA ALA A 119 31.12 -43.72 -35.45
C ALA A 119 30.98 -45.16 -35.94
N VAL A 120 29.80 -45.77 -35.84
CA VAL A 120 29.55 -47.11 -36.40
C VAL A 120 29.82 -47.15 -37.89
N GLN A 121 29.39 -46.16 -38.67
CA GLN A 121 29.68 -46.12 -40.11
C GLN A 121 31.18 -46.00 -40.39
N VAL A 122 31.89 -45.10 -39.72
CA VAL A 122 33.33 -44.89 -39.93
C VAL A 122 34.11 -46.12 -39.48
N PHE A 123 33.84 -46.67 -38.30
CA PHE A 123 34.53 -47.85 -37.79
C PHE A 123 34.17 -49.14 -38.56
N THR A 124 32.95 -49.26 -39.08
CA THR A 124 32.55 -50.41 -39.93
C THR A 124 33.13 -50.29 -41.34
N ALA A 125 33.14 -49.09 -41.94
CA ALA A 125 33.77 -48.84 -43.24
C ALA A 125 35.30 -48.94 -43.18
N SER A 126 35.89 -48.63 -42.01
CA SER A 126 37.32 -48.85 -41.72
C SER A 126 37.62 -50.27 -41.20
N GLY A 127 36.58 -51.11 -41.03
CA GLY A 127 36.74 -52.52 -40.77
C GLY A 127 37.48 -53.16 -41.95
N PRO A 128 38.45 -54.05 -41.70
CA PRO A 128 39.39 -54.53 -42.71
C PRO A 128 38.64 -55.16 -43.90
N THR A 129 38.41 -54.34 -44.92
CA THR A 129 38.13 -54.76 -46.29
C THR A 129 39.36 -55.41 -46.93
N GLY A 130 40.43 -55.62 -46.15
CA GLY A 130 41.43 -56.63 -46.38
C GLY A 130 41.01 -57.92 -45.69
N GLY A 131 39.94 -58.57 -46.18
CA GLY A 131 39.79 -60.00 -45.93
C GLY A 131 41.14 -60.62 -46.28
N THR A 132 41.76 -61.30 -45.32
CA THR A 132 42.99 -62.04 -45.55
C THR A 132 42.69 -63.02 -46.67
N THR A 133 42.92 -62.59 -47.90
CA THR A 133 42.94 -63.45 -49.07
C THR A 133 44.28 -64.15 -48.98
N VAL A 134 44.46 -64.93 -47.91
CA VAL A 134 45.43 -65.99 -47.89
C VAL A 134 45.01 -66.83 -49.08
N ASN A 135 45.87 -66.82 -50.10
CA ASN A 135 45.75 -67.70 -51.23
C ASN A 135 46.01 -69.10 -50.66
N ILE A 136 45.05 -69.69 -49.94
CA ILE A 136 45.20 -70.96 -49.24
C ILE A 136 45.63 -72.02 -50.26
N ARG A 137 45.16 -71.91 -51.51
CA ARG A 137 45.61 -72.74 -52.64
C ARG A 137 47.10 -72.59 -52.95
N LYS A 138 47.68 -71.38 -52.93
CA LYS A 138 49.13 -71.15 -53.08
C LYS A 138 49.92 -71.56 -51.84
N ALA A 139 49.37 -71.36 -50.65
CA ALA A 139 50.03 -71.69 -49.38
C ALA A 139 50.15 -73.20 -49.18
N VAL A 140 49.14 -73.98 -49.63
CA VAL A 140 49.18 -75.44 -49.61
C VAL A 140 50.19 -75.98 -50.61
N PHE A 141 50.22 -75.49 -51.86
CA PHE A 141 51.23 -75.91 -52.85
C PHE A 141 52.67 -75.60 -52.42
N LYS A 142 52.89 -74.48 -51.74
CA LYS A 142 54.21 -74.09 -51.22
C LYS A 142 54.71 -75.01 -50.10
N ARG A 143 53.81 -75.63 -49.32
CA ARG A 143 54.17 -76.55 -48.22
C ARG A 143 54.23 -78.03 -48.65
N ASN A 144 53.68 -78.37 -49.81
CA ASN A 144 53.62 -79.74 -50.33
C ASN A 144 54.73 -80.05 -51.37
N HIS A 145 55.91 -79.45 -51.23
CA HIS A 145 57.10 -79.91 -51.96
C HIS A 145 57.68 -81.14 -51.24
N PHE A 146 56.96 -82.25 -51.32
CA PHE A 146 57.53 -83.56 -50.99
C PHE A 146 58.58 -83.88 -52.04
N HIS A 147 59.84 -83.90 -51.64
CA HIS A 147 60.90 -84.50 -52.44
C HIS A 147 60.59 -86.00 -52.46
N GLY A 148 60.26 -86.51 -53.64
CA GLY A 148 60.20 -87.95 -53.90
C GLY A 148 61.58 -88.59 -53.82
#